data_AF-A0A6G3U786-F1
#
_entry.id   AF-A0A6G3U786-F1
#
_cell.length_a   1.000
_cell.length_b   1.000
_cell.length_c   1.000
_cell.angle_alpha   90.00
_cell.angle_beta   90.00
_cell.angle_gamma   90.00
#
_symmetry.space_group_name_H-M   'P 1'
#
loop_
_entity.id
_entity.type
_entity.pdbx_description
1 polymer ?
#
loop_
_entity_poly.entity_id
_entity_poly.type
_entity_poly.pdbx_seq_one_letter_code
_entity_poly.pdbx_strand_id
1 'polypeptide(L)'
;MTMPDTVDADAARHLTTREGWRAFASQRPSVPALLSEDEYAALSGLDHHARLLVVATSTVRRTVTSGRRLILLNRHAVSARRGLIVSGPAGTGKTIAITQLGLAYELQDRARHPGVDDRIPVVYVTVPPAATPRMIAAEFARFLGLPTTRRFNITNIIDSVVGVCTKARTGLVLVDELHNISLTTRHGAEVADTLKYFSEGIAATFIYVGIGIEHSSLLSGTRGAQIAGRFTLIPTHPFPYGQEWKGLVSTMERTLLLHRYAPGTLVKLDRLLHKRTDGMIGALSHQIRGAAIDAVLTGTEQITQDSLEAVPLDVAAESPGC
;
A
#
# COMPACT_ATOMS: atom_id res chain seq x y z
N MET A 1 -15.42 -16.94 -32.86
CA MET A 1 -14.45 -17.33 -31.83
C MET A 1 -14.22 -16.11 -30.97
N THR A 2 -15.05 -15.97 -29.94
CA THR A 2 -15.11 -14.83 -29.03
C THR A 2 -13.94 -14.95 -28.05
N MET A 3 -13.05 -13.95 -28.00
CA MET A 3 -12.00 -13.85 -27.00
C MET A 3 -12.67 -13.65 -25.62
N PRO A 4 -12.56 -14.60 -24.67
CA PRO A 4 -13.01 -14.36 -23.30
C PRO A 4 -11.88 -13.73 -22.48
N ASP A 5 -12.27 -12.87 -21.53
CA ASP A 5 -11.65 -12.73 -20.21
C ASP A 5 -10.30 -12.02 -20.03
N THR A 6 -9.97 -10.98 -20.81
CA THR A 6 -8.87 -10.07 -20.42
C THR A 6 -9.31 -8.95 -19.45
N VAL A 7 -10.58 -8.55 -19.48
CA VAL A 7 -11.12 -7.46 -18.64
C VAL A 7 -11.32 -7.89 -17.19
N ASP A 8 -11.63 -9.17 -16.95
CA ASP A 8 -11.89 -9.71 -15.60
C ASP A 8 -10.60 -9.96 -14.80
N ALA A 9 -9.48 -10.21 -15.50
CA ALA A 9 -8.17 -10.44 -14.88
C ALA A 9 -7.55 -9.18 -14.25
N ASP A 10 -7.85 -7.98 -14.80
CA ASP A 10 -7.39 -6.71 -14.21
C ASP A 10 -8.28 -6.26 -13.05
N ALA A 11 -9.59 -6.52 -13.09
CA ALA A 11 -10.50 -6.30 -11.96
C ALA A 11 -10.08 -7.12 -10.72
N ALA A 12 -9.50 -8.31 -10.93
CA ALA A 12 -8.95 -9.18 -9.88
C ALA A 12 -7.66 -8.64 -9.21
N ARG A 13 -7.12 -7.49 -9.63
CA ARG A 13 -5.89 -6.89 -9.07
C ARG A 13 -6.14 -5.72 -8.11
N HIS A 14 -7.39 -5.29 -7.94
CA HIS A 14 -7.72 -4.18 -7.05
C HIS A 14 -7.71 -4.62 -5.59
N LEU A 15 -6.80 -4.08 -4.78
CA LEU A 15 -6.72 -4.36 -3.34
C LEU A 15 -7.99 -3.97 -2.57
N THR A 16 -8.85 -3.15 -3.15
CA THR A 16 -10.09 -2.66 -2.54
C THR A 16 -11.30 -3.58 -2.77
N THR A 17 -11.10 -4.78 -3.30
CA THR A 17 -12.10 -5.87 -3.29
C THR A 17 -11.57 -7.04 -2.48
N ARG A 18 -12.47 -7.83 -1.88
CA ARG A 18 -12.08 -9.06 -1.17
C ARG A 18 -11.34 -10.03 -2.09
N GLU A 19 -11.82 -10.22 -3.32
CA GLU A 19 -11.20 -11.10 -4.31
C GLU A 19 -9.80 -10.62 -4.67
N GLY A 20 -9.62 -9.32 -4.92
CA GLY A 20 -8.30 -8.76 -5.25
C GLY A 20 -7.32 -8.81 -4.08
N TRP A 21 -7.78 -8.55 -2.84
CA TRP A 21 -6.97 -8.76 -1.64
C TRP A 21 -6.57 -10.23 -1.47
N ARG A 22 -7.50 -11.17 -1.67
CA ARG A 22 -7.20 -12.60 -1.57
C ARG A 22 -6.22 -13.06 -2.65
N ALA A 23 -6.35 -12.56 -3.88
CA ALA A 23 -5.41 -12.82 -4.95
C ALA A 23 -4.01 -12.29 -4.58
N PHE A 24 -3.91 -11.05 -4.11
CA PHE A 24 -2.66 -10.47 -3.60
C PHE A 24 -2.04 -11.32 -2.48
N ALA A 25 -2.82 -11.77 -1.51
CA ALA A 25 -2.31 -12.56 -0.39
C ALA A 25 -1.91 -14.00 -0.76
N SER A 26 -2.45 -14.54 -1.85
CA SER A 26 -2.13 -15.87 -2.35
C SER A 26 -0.95 -15.87 -3.34
N GLN A 27 -0.52 -14.70 -3.81
CA GLN A 27 0.71 -14.59 -4.61
C GLN A 27 1.90 -15.04 -3.77
N ARG A 28 2.56 -16.10 -4.22
CA ARG A 28 3.83 -16.53 -3.63
C ARG A 28 4.91 -15.57 -4.13
N PRO A 29 5.72 -14.96 -3.25
CA PRO A 29 6.91 -14.28 -3.72
C PRO A 29 7.82 -15.33 -4.36
N SER A 30 7.94 -15.31 -5.69
CA SER A 30 9.02 -16.02 -6.37
C SER A 30 10.30 -15.24 -6.13
N VAL A 31 11.35 -15.92 -5.69
CA VAL A 31 12.70 -15.34 -5.76
C VAL A 31 12.99 -15.16 -7.25
N PRO A 32 13.28 -13.95 -7.74
CA PRO A 32 13.65 -13.76 -9.13
C PRO A 32 14.91 -14.58 -9.38
N ALA A 33 14.77 -15.67 -10.12
CA ALA A 33 15.90 -16.43 -10.63
C ALA A 33 16.14 -15.97 -12.06
N LEU A 34 17.40 -15.72 -12.41
CA LEU A 34 17.76 -15.51 -13.81
C LEU A 34 17.42 -16.80 -14.55
N LEU A 35 16.41 -16.74 -15.40
CA LEU A 35 16.01 -17.85 -16.26
C LEU A 35 17.13 -18.13 -17.27
N SER A 36 17.15 -19.30 -17.89
CA SER A 36 18.01 -19.49 -19.07
C SER A 36 17.62 -18.53 -20.19
N GLU A 37 18.53 -18.23 -21.13
CA GLU A 37 18.23 -17.32 -22.25
C GLU A 37 16.98 -17.78 -23.05
N ASP A 38 16.81 -19.09 -23.23
CA ASP A 38 15.66 -19.69 -23.93
C ASP A 38 14.35 -19.50 -23.16
N GLU A 39 14.37 -19.62 -21.83
CA GLU A 39 13.21 -19.40 -20.95
C GLU A 39 12.88 -17.91 -20.79
N TYR A 40 13.90 -17.04 -20.81
CA TYR A 40 13.75 -15.59 -20.75
C TYR A 40 13.22 -14.99 -22.08
N ALA A 41 13.54 -15.61 -23.21
CA ALA A 41 12.91 -15.27 -24.49
C ALA A 41 11.42 -15.67 -24.54
N ALA A 42 11.04 -16.73 -23.81
CA ALA A 42 9.66 -17.24 -23.75
C ALA A 42 8.79 -16.54 -22.69
N LEU A 43 9.38 -16.07 -21.60
CA LEU A 43 8.74 -15.27 -20.54
C LEU A 43 9.23 -13.84 -20.66
N SER A 44 8.37 -12.92 -21.11
CA SER A 44 8.76 -11.53 -21.28
C SER A 44 9.32 -10.96 -19.95
N GLY A 45 10.65 -10.82 -19.83
CA GLY A 45 11.29 -10.17 -18.68
C GLY A 45 10.72 -8.78 -18.40
N LEU A 46 10.06 -8.19 -19.41
CA LEU A 46 9.18 -7.03 -19.31
C LEU A 46 8.12 -7.14 -18.21
N ASP A 47 7.41 -8.27 -18.06
CA ASP A 47 6.38 -8.41 -17.01
C ASP A 47 7.00 -8.40 -15.61
N HIS A 48 8.20 -8.96 -15.44
CA HIS A 48 8.94 -8.90 -14.17
C HIS A 48 9.34 -7.46 -13.83
N HIS A 49 10.00 -6.75 -14.75
CA HIS A 49 10.43 -5.37 -14.53
C HIS A 49 9.26 -4.37 -14.49
N ALA A 50 8.12 -4.72 -15.10
CA ALA A 50 6.85 -3.98 -15.00
C ALA A 50 6.09 -4.22 -13.68
N ARG A 51 6.52 -5.15 -12.82
CA ARG A 51 5.94 -5.33 -11.49
C ARG A 51 6.66 -4.47 -10.46
N LEU A 52 5.89 -3.94 -9.52
CA LEU A 52 6.46 -3.26 -8.35
C LEU A 52 6.99 -4.31 -7.37
N LEU A 53 8.29 -4.27 -7.12
CA LEU A 53 8.93 -5.18 -6.18
C LEU A 53 8.96 -4.57 -4.79
N VAL A 54 8.49 -5.35 -3.81
CA VAL A 54 8.42 -4.89 -2.43
C VAL A 54 9.78 -5.04 -1.77
N VAL A 55 10.38 -3.91 -1.40
CA VAL A 55 11.61 -3.87 -0.61
C VAL A 55 11.28 -3.62 0.87
N ALA A 56 11.86 -4.41 1.76
CA ALA A 56 11.68 -4.29 3.20
C ALA A 56 12.46 -3.09 3.78
N THR A 57 12.00 -1.88 3.51
CA THR A 57 12.53 -0.61 4.03
C THR A 57 12.31 -0.45 5.54
N SER A 58 12.98 0.51 6.19
CA SER A 58 12.72 0.84 7.60
C SER A 58 11.26 1.22 7.83
N THR A 59 10.65 2.00 6.94
CA THR A 59 9.22 2.36 6.97
C THR A 59 8.34 1.10 6.98
N VAL A 60 8.55 0.17 6.05
CA VAL A 60 7.79 -1.09 6.00
C VAL A 60 8.00 -1.89 7.29
N ARG A 61 9.24 -2.08 7.72
CA ARG A 61 9.57 -2.85 8.95
C ARG A 61 8.94 -2.22 10.20
N ARG A 62 9.02 -0.90 10.34
CA ARG A 62 8.49 -0.14 11.47
C ARG A 62 6.96 -0.18 11.49
N THR A 63 6.30 -0.01 10.34
CA THR A 63 4.85 -0.14 10.21
C THR A 63 4.38 -1.56 10.53
N VAL A 64 5.01 -2.59 9.98
CA VAL A 64 4.65 -3.99 10.26
C VAL A 64 4.84 -4.31 11.75
N THR A 65 5.98 -3.94 12.33
CA THR A 65 6.29 -4.20 13.75
C THR A 65 5.33 -3.49 14.68
N SER A 66 5.07 -2.20 14.42
CA SER A 66 4.19 -1.38 15.27
C SER A 66 2.73 -1.80 15.11
N GLY A 67 2.27 -2.07 13.89
CA GLY A 67 0.94 -2.58 13.60
C GLY A 67 0.67 -3.92 14.26
N ARG A 68 1.60 -4.89 14.14
CA ARG A 68 1.49 -6.18 14.85
C ARG A 68 1.39 -6.01 16.37
N ARG A 69 2.17 -5.11 16.95
CA ARG A 69 2.09 -4.79 18.38
C ARG A 69 0.71 -4.28 18.77
N LEU A 70 0.15 -3.33 17.99
CA LEU A 70 -1.19 -2.79 18.25
C LEU A 70 -2.28 -3.83 18.12
N ILE A 71 -2.21 -4.70 17.11
CA ILE A 71 -3.13 -5.83 16.93
C ILE A 71 -3.13 -6.73 18.16
N LEU A 72 -1.95 -7.04 18.72
CA LEU A 72 -1.84 -7.85 19.93
C LEU A 72 -2.40 -7.13 21.17
N LEU A 73 -2.09 -5.84 21.34
CA LEU A 73 -2.62 -5.02 22.44
C LEU A 73 -4.14 -4.89 22.39
N ASN A 74 -4.73 -4.87 21.20
CA ASN A 74 -6.18 -4.75 21.01
C ASN A 74 -6.95 -6.07 21.21
N ARG A 75 -6.28 -7.21 21.37
CA ARG A 75 -6.93 -8.54 21.44
C ARG A 75 -8.01 -8.65 22.52
N HIS A 76 -7.78 -7.99 23.66
CA HIS A 76 -8.70 -7.99 24.80
C HIS A 76 -9.36 -6.62 25.03
N ALA A 77 -9.15 -5.67 24.11
CA ALA A 77 -9.78 -4.36 24.19
C ALA A 77 -11.27 -4.49 23.83
N VAL A 78 -12.13 -4.19 24.79
CA VAL A 78 -13.60 -4.17 24.59
C VAL A 78 -14.01 -2.90 23.83
N SER A 79 -13.36 -1.78 24.10
CA SER A 79 -13.56 -0.48 23.45
C SER A 79 -12.24 0.28 23.36
N ALA A 80 -12.24 1.44 22.70
CA ALA A 80 -11.10 2.36 22.62
C ALA A 80 -9.81 1.71 22.08
N ARG A 81 -9.94 0.88 21.04
CA ARG A 81 -8.81 0.22 20.37
C ARG A 81 -7.80 1.25 19.87
N ARG A 82 -6.52 0.92 20.03
CA ARG A 82 -5.42 1.76 19.54
C ARG A 82 -5.25 1.55 18.04
N GLY A 83 -4.85 2.59 17.34
CA GLY A 83 -4.61 2.53 15.90
C GLY A 83 -3.24 3.06 15.51
N LEU A 84 -2.96 3.03 14.21
CA LEU A 84 -1.72 3.52 13.62
C LEU A 84 -2.04 4.52 12.52
N ILE A 85 -1.29 5.60 12.44
CA ILE A 85 -1.28 6.52 11.31
C ILE A 85 0.09 6.40 10.64
N VAL A 86 0.12 6.19 9.33
CA VAL A 86 1.33 6.29 8.51
C VAL A 86 1.20 7.53 7.64
N SER A 87 2.07 8.53 7.83
CA SER A 87 1.93 9.79 7.11
C SER A 87 3.23 10.35 6.54
N GLY A 88 3.12 11.02 5.40
CA GLY A 88 4.23 11.66 4.72
C GLY A 88 3.96 11.87 3.23
N PRO A 89 4.91 12.45 2.47
CA PRO A 89 4.74 12.80 1.07
C PRO A 89 4.30 11.63 0.17
N ALA A 90 3.68 11.93 -0.98
CA ALA A 90 3.39 10.91 -2.01
C ALA A 90 4.68 10.18 -2.42
N GLY A 91 4.61 8.90 -2.76
CA GLY A 91 5.80 8.15 -3.23
C GLY A 91 6.79 7.70 -2.13
N THR A 92 6.50 7.87 -0.84
CA THR A 92 7.35 7.41 0.29
C THR A 92 7.11 5.96 0.73
N GLY A 93 6.27 5.20 -0.01
CA GLY A 93 6.03 3.78 0.26
C GLY A 93 5.00 3.47 1.36
N LYS A 94 4.15 4.43 1.72
CA LYS A 94 3.11 4.26 2.77
C LYS A 94 2.13 3.12 2.47
N THR A 95 1.55 3.09 1.28
CA THR A 95 0.63 2.03 0.83
C THR A 95 1.30 0.66 0.88
N ILE A 96 2.57 0.56 0.44
CA ILE A 96 3.33 -0.69 0.54
C ILE A 96 3.53 -1.11 2.01
N ALA A 97 3.83 -0.17 2.90
CA ALA A 97 4.02 -0.49 4.31
C ALA A 97 2.75 -1.08 4.96
N ILE A 98 1.57 -0.54 4.66
CA ILE A 98 0.32 -1.05 5.24
C ILE A 98 -0.18 -2.33 4.56
N THR A 99 0.03 -2.50 3.25
CA THR A 99 -0.36 -3.74 2.56
C THR A 99 0.53 -4.89 2.99
N GLN A 100 1.81 -4.65 3.28
CA GLN A 100 2.70 -5.66 3.89
C GLN A 100 2.29 -6.00 5.33
N LEU A 101 1.83 -5.04 6.12
CA LEU A 101 1.24 -5.32 7.44
C LEU A 101 -0.02 -6.18 7.30
N GLY A 102 -0.91 -5.84 6.36
CA GLY A 102 -2.10 -6.61 6.08
C GLY A 102 -1.79 -8.03 5.63
N LEU A 103 -0.88 -8.20 4.66
CA LEU A 103 -0.42 -9.50 4.19
C LEU A 103 0.14 -10.36 5.33
N ALA A 104 1.01 -9.75 6.14
CA ALA A 104 1.58 -10.40 7.32
C ALA A 104 0.52 -10.86 8.33
N TYR A 105 -0.59 -10.13 8.47
CA TYR A 105 -1.70 -10.49 9.35
C TYR A 105 -2.61 -11.57 8.73
N GLU A 106 -2.97 -11.42 7.46
CA GLU A 106 -3.75 -12.39 6.67
C GLU A 106 -3.11 -13.77 6.69
N LEU A 107 -1.81 -13.86 6.36
CA LEU A 107 -1.08 -15.13 6.36
C LEU A 107 -1.01 -15.76 7.75
N GLN A 108 -0.90 -14.94 8.79
CA GLN A 108 -0.90 -15.42 10.17
C GLN A 108 -2.27 -15.95 10.60
N ASP A 109 -3.36 -15.31 10.18
CA ASP A 109 -4.72 -15.78 10.47
C ASP A 109 -5.00 -17.10 9.74
N ARG A 110 -4.69 -17.19 8.43
CA ARG A 110 -4.81 -18.42 7.64
C ARG A 110 -4.02 -19.58 8.24
N ALA A 111 -2.80 -19.33 8.72
CA ALA A 111 -1.98 -20.35 9.37
C ALA A 111 -2.58 -20.85 10.70
N ARG A 112 -3.31 -20.01 11.43
CA ARG A 112 -4.01 -20.39 12.68
C ARG A 112 -5.35 -21.08 12.42
N HIS A 113 -5.93 -20.85 11.26
CA HIS A 113 -7.27 -21.33 10.89
C HIS A 113 -7.21 -22.06 9.53
N PRO A 114 -6.46 -23.16 9.42
CA PRO A 114 -6.33 -23.89 8.16
C PRO A 114 -7.68 -24.45 7.72
N GLY A 115 -8.02 -24.29 6.44
CA GLY A 115 -9.27 -24.78 5.85
C GLY A 115 -10.54 -23.99 6.21
N VAL A 116 -10.39 -22.80 6.81
CA VAL A 116 -11.51 -21.92 7.16
C VAL A 116 -11.59 -20.75 6.18
N ASP A 117 -12.50 -20.84 5.21
CA ASP A 117 -12.57 -19.91 4.06
C ASP A 117 -13.56 -18.73 4.24
N ASP A 118 -14.36 -18.74 5.31
CA ASP A 118 -15.36 -17.70 5.60
C ASP A 118 -14.79 -16.51 6.37
N ARG A 119 -13.49 -16.55 6.71
CA ARG A 119 -12.79 -15.45 7.37
C ARG A 119 -12.39 -14.36 6.39
N ILE A 120 -12.46 -13.12 6.85
CA ILE A 120 -11.97 -11.91 6.17
C ILE A 120 -11.11 -11.14 7.18
N PRO A 121 -9.86 -11.55 7.41
CA PRO A 121 -9.00 -10.99 8.45
C PRO A 121 -8.69 -9.51 8.22
N VAL A 122 -8.51 -9.12 6.96
CA VAL A 122 -8.15 -7.76 6.54
C VAL A 122 -9.23 -7.16 5.65
N VAL A 123 -9.59 -5.91 5.94
CA VAL A 123 -10.35 -5.03 5.03
C VAL A 123 -9.44 -3.90 4.58
N TYR A 124 -9.36 -3.67 3.26
CA TYR A 124 -8.61 -2.57 2.68
C TYR A 124 -9.54 -1.65 1.88
N VAL A 125 -9.60 -0.38 2.27
CA VAL A 125 -10.42 0.64 1.60
C VAL A 125 -9.58 1.88 1.32
N THR A 126 -9.97 2.60 0.28
CA THR A 126 -9.35 3.88 -0.10
C THR A 126 -10.39 4.97 0.01
N VAL A 127 -10.06 6.07 0.67
CA VAL A 127 -10.96 7.23 0.81
C VAL A 127 -11.06 7.93 -0.54
N PRO A 128 -12.25 8.04 -1.14
CA PRO A 128 -12.42 8.73 -2.42
C PRO A 128 -12.25 10.25 -2.27
N PRO A 129 -11.90 10.98 -3.33
CA PRO A 129 -11.89 12.44 -3.34
C PRO A 129 -13.24 13.02 -2.94
N ALA A 130 -13.23 14.11 -2.17
CA ALA A 130 -14.45 14.77 -1.67
C ALA A 130 -15.42 13.78 -0.99
N ALA A 131 -14.88 12.84 -0.21
CA ALA A 131 -15.64 11.78 0.42
C ALA A 131 -16.84 12.30 1.22
N THR A 132 -17.96 11.61 1.07
CA THR A 132 -19.13 11.74 1.94
C THR A 132 -19.26 10.51 2.84
N PRO A 133 -19.99 10.59 3.97
CA PRO A 133 -20.26 9.44 4.83
C PRO A 133 -20.76 8.21 4.07
N ARG A 134 -21.67 8.43 3.11
CA ARG A 134 -22.24 7.36 2.29
C ARG A 134 -21.19 6.71 1.39
N MET A 135 -20.29 7.50 0.79
CA MET A 135 -19.23 6.97 -0.06
C MET A 135 -18.30 6.07 0.74
N ILE A 136 -17.91 6.47 1.95
CA ILE A 136 -17.09 5.64 2.84
C ILE A 136 -17.79 4.34 3.19
N ALA A 137 -19.05 4.39 3.63
CA ALA A 137 -19.82 3.18 3.91
C ALA A 137 -19.93 2.26 2.68
N ALA A 138 -20.09 2.84 1.48
CA ALA A 138 -20.12 2.10 0.23
C ALA A 138 -18.77 1.44 -0.11
N GLU A 139 -17.63 2.06 0.17
CA GLU A 139 -16.31 1.45 -0.03
C GLU A 139 -16.10 0.20 0.83
N PHE A 140 -16.51 0.24 2.10
CA PHE A 140 -16.49 -0.94 2.97
C PHE A 140 -17.44 -2.04 2.45
N ALA A 141 -18.66 -1.67 2.07
CA ALA A 141 -19.62 -2.62 1.53
C ALA A 141 -19.12 -3.26 0.23
N ARG A 142 -18.54 -2.46 -0.67
CA ARG A 142 -17.94 -2.92 -1.93
C ARG A 142 -16.79 -3.89 -1.67
N PHE A 143 -15.88 -3.59 -0.73
CA PHE A 143 -14.82 -4.51 -0.35
C PHE A 143 -15.38 -5.88 0.05
N LEU A 144 -16.44 -5.88 0.87
CA LEU A 144 -17.07 -7.10 1.40
C LEU A 144 -17.99 -7.82 0.39
N GLY A 145 -18.17 -7.28 -0.82
CA GLY A 145 -19.09 -7.84 -1.82
C GLY A 145 -20.57 -7.64 -1.46
N LEU A 146 -20.89 -6.66 -0.61
CA LEU A 146 -22.26 -6.36 -0.21
C LEU A 146 -22.99 -5.52 -1.28
N PRO A 147 -24.23 -5.86 -1.64
CA PRO A 147 -24.99 -5.10 -2.62
C PRO A 147 -25.37 -3.73 -2.07
N THR A 148 -24.94 -2.65 -2.71
CA THR A 148 -25.30 -1.27 -2.34
C THR A 148 -26.36 -0.72 -3.28
N THR A 149 -27.65 -0.95 -2.99
CA THR A 149 -28.76 -0.33 -3.74
C THR A 149 -28.99 1.12 -3.30
N ARG A 150 -29.43 1.99 -4.22
CA ARG A 150 -29.81 3.40 -3.90
C ARG A 150 -30.84 3.53 -2.77
N ARG A 151 -31.66 2.51 -2.54
CA ARG A 151 -32.68 2.47 -1.47
C ARG A 151 -32.11 2.28 -0.07
N PHE A 152 -30.91 1.72 0.09
CA PHE A 152 -30.32 1.56 1.42
C PHE A 152 -29.90 2.91 1.96
N ASN A 153 -30.41 3.28 3.13
CA ASN A 153 -29.87 4.41 3.90
C ASN A 153 -28.46 4.05 4.41
N ILE A 154 -27.73 5.06 4.88
CA ILE A 154 -26.34 4.86 5.36
C ILE A 154 -26.25 3.89 6.53
N THR A 155 -27.19 3.96 7.48
CA THR A 155 -27.24 3.09 8.67
C THR A 155 -27.31 1.61 8.29
N ASN A 156 -28.20 1.24 7.36
CA ASN A 156 -28.33 -0.14 6.90
C ASN A 156 -27.05 -0.68 6.26
N ILE A 157 -26.31 0.19 5.54
CA ILE A 157 -25.02 -0.19 4.95
C ILE A 157 -24.00 -0.43 6.06
N ILE A 158 -23.90 0.50 7.01
CA ILE A 158 -22.98 0.39 8.14
C ILE A 158 -23.26 -0.86 8.97
N ASP A 159 -24.51 -1.12 9.33
CA ASP A 159 -24.89 -2.30 10.13
C ASP A 159 -24.57 -3.60 9.40
N SER A 160 -24.80 -3.65 8.09
CA SER A 160 -24.45 -4.81 7.26
C SER A 160 -22.93 -5.03 7.22
N VAL A 161 -22.15 -3.96 7.05
CA VAL A 161 -20.68 -4.01 7.08
C VAL A 161 -20.18 -4.51 8.44
N VAL A 162 -20.66 -3.93 9.54
CA VAL A 162 -20.27 -4.32 10.90
C VAL A 162 -20.64 -5.79 11.17
N GLY A 163 -21.85 -6.21 10.77
CA GLY A 163 -22.32 -7.59 10.90
C GLY A 163 -21.44 -8.59 10.17
N VAL A 164 -21.09 -8.30 8.90
CA VAL A 164 -20.19 -9.16 8.12
C VAL A 164 -18.79 -9.18 8.70
N CYS A 165 -18.18 -8.04 9.02
CA CYS A 165 -16.86 -7.98 9.64
C CYS A 165 -16.80 -8.77 10.95
N THR A 166 -17.87 -8.71 11.75
CA THR A 166 -17.98 -9.47 13.00
C THR A 166 -18.05 -10.97 12.74
N LYS A 167 -18.94 -11.41 11.82
CA LYS A 167 -19.10 -12.84 11.48
C LYS A 167 -17.82 -13.41 10.86
N ALA A 168 -17.21 -12.66 9.95
CA ALA A 168 -15.99 -13.04 9.22
C ALA A 168 -14.70 -12.83 10.01
N ARG A 169 -14.79 -12.41 11.29
CA ARG A 169 -13.66 -12.26 12.21
C ARG A 169 -12.58 -11.30 11.70
N THR A 170 -13.00 -10.19 11.10
CA THR A 170 -12.09 -9.11 10.70
C THR A 170 -11.37 -8.54 11.92
N GLY A 171 -10.04 -8.48 11.85
CA GLY A 171 -9.20 -7.99 12.94
C GLY A 171 -8.28 -6.83 12.55
N LEU A 172 -8.21 -6.49 11.27
CA LEU A 172 -7.42 -5.38 10.75
C LEU A 172 -8.21 -4.63 9.66
N VAL A 173 -8.28 -3.32 9.77
CA VAL A 173 -8.87 -2.43 8.76
C VAL A 173 -7.80 -1.43 8.34
N LEU A 174 -7.52 -1.39 7.04
CA LEU A 174 -6.58 -0.50 6.38
C LEU A 174 -7.37 0.55 5.59
N VAL A 175 -7.15 1.82 5.89
CA VAL A 175 -7.82 2.95 5.24
C VAL A 175 -6.75 3.86 4.64
N ASP A 176 -6.65 3.86 3.32
CA ASP A 176 -5.69 4.66 2.56
C ASP A 176 -6.29 5.98 2.07
N GLU A 177 -5.42 6.92 1.67
CA GLU A 177 -5.78 8.22 1.09
C GLU A 177 -6.61 9.13 2.01
N LEU A 178 -6.40 9.06 3.33
CA LEU A 178 -7.16 9.81 4.35
C LEU A 178 -7.11 11.34 4.16
N HIS A 179 -6.09 11.84 3.47
CA HIS A 179 -5.94 13.26 3.14
C HIS A 179 -7.02 13.78 2.16
N ASN A 180 -7.79 12.88 1.54
CA ASN A 180 -8.99 13.26 0.76
C ASN A 180 -10.15 13.77 1.64
N ILE A 181 -10.05 13.66 2.97
CA ILE A 181 -11.03 14.20 3.91
C ILE A 181 -10.66 15.64 4.25
N SER A 182 -11.49 16.59 3.82
CA SER A 182 -11.38 17.98 4.25
C SER A 182 -12.15 18.23 5.54
N LEU A 183 -11.46 18.18 6.68
CA LEU A 183 -12.06 18.33 8.00
C LEU A 183 -12.46 19.76 8.37
N THR A 184 -12.08 20.74 7.55
CA THR A 184 -12.59 22.11 7.67
C THR A 184 -14.03 22.23 7.15
N THR A 185 -14.52 21.23 6.41
CA THR A 185 -15.87 21.18 5.90
C THR A 185 -16.77 20.32 6.78
N ARG A 186 -18.07 20.62 6.77
CA ARG A 186 -19.09 19.80 7.43
C ARG A 186 -19.03 18.33 6.96
N HIS A 187 -18.91 18.10 5.66
CA HIS A 187 -18.87 16.75 5.09
C HIS A 187 -17.65 15.95 5.58
N GLY A 188 -16.47 16.58 5.68
CA GLY A 188 -15.29 15.89 6.20
C GLY A 188 -15.42 15.52 7.68
N ALA A 189 -16.05 16.39 8.49
CA ALA A 189 -16.36 16.05 9.88
C ALA A 189 -17.32 14.85 9.99
N GLU A 190 -18.36 14.80 9.15
CA GLU A 190 -19.30 13.68 9.10
C GLU A 190 -18.61 12.38 8.64
N VAL A 191 -17.63 12.46 7.73
CA VAL A 191 -16.80 11.31 7.33
C VAL A 191 -15.94 10.80 8.49
N ALA A 192 -15.28 11.69 9.23
CA ALA A 192 -14.48 11.30 10.39
C ALA A 192 -15.35 10.63 11.48
N ASP A 193 -16.55 11.16 11.73
CA ASP A 193 -17.53 10.56 12.63
C ASP A 193 -17.96 9.16 12.14
N THR A 194 -18.09 8.96 10.83
CA THR A 194 -18.40 7.65 10.22
C THR A 194 -17.27 6.63 10.41
N LEU A 195 -16.02 7.04 10.17
CA LEU A 195 -14.85 6.18 10.40
C LEU A 195 -14.70 5.82 11.89
N LYS A 196 -15.00 6.78 12.78
CA LYS A 196 -15.06 6.52 14.22
C LYS A 196 -16.12 5.47 14.54
N TYR A 197 -17.33 5.60 14.00
CA TYR A 197 -18.40 4.63 14.20
C TYR A 197 -17.97 3.22 13.78
N PHE A 198 -17.32 3.07 12.61
CA PHE A 198 -16.75 1.79 12.20
C PHE A 198 -15.68 1.28 13.17
N SER A 199 -14.79 2.15 13.68
CA SER A 199 -13.73 1.74 14.62
C SER A 199 -14.26 1.29 15.99
N GLU A 200 -15.44 1.75 16.38
CA GLU A 200 -16.12 1.35 17.62
C GLU A 200 -16.95 0.07 17.41
N GLY A 201 -17.62 -0.05 16.25
CA GLY A 201 -18.46 -1.20 15.92
C GLY A 201 -17.70 -2.45 15.44
N ILE A 202 -16.57 -2.28 14.76
CA ILE A 202 -15.75 -3.40 14.27
C ILE A 202 -14.66 -3.71 15.29
N ALA A 203 -14.56 -4.97 15.70
CA ALA A 203 -13.54 -5.46 16.63
C ALA A 203 -12.15 -5.62 15.99
N ALA A 204 -11.69 -4.59 15.27
CA ALA A 204 -10.46 -4.58 14.50
C ALA A 204 -9.51 -3.43 14.91
N THR A 205 -8.24 -3.60 14.56
CA THR A 205 -7.25 -2.51 14.61
C THR A 205 -7.36 -1.68 13.35
N PHE A 206 -7.49 -0.35 13.49
CA PHE A 206 -7.58 0.56 12.35
C PHE A 206 -6.21 1.19 12.05
N ILE A 207 -5.81 1.14 10.79
CA ILE A 207 -4.60 1.75 10.26
C ILE A 207 -5.01 2.80 9.23
N TYR A 208 -4.56 4.02 9.42
CA TYR A 208 -4.85 5.17 8.58
C TYR A 208 -3.60 5.59 7.82
N VAL A 209 -3.76 5.91 6.54
CA VAL A 209 -2.66 6.39 5.68
C VAL A 209 -3.06 7.64 4.94
N GLY A 210 -2.13 8.59 4.81
CA GLY A 210 -2.35 9.79 4.02
C GLY A 210 -1.19 10.76 4.07
N ILE A 211 -1.32 11.88 3.36
CA ILE A 211 -0.29 12.91 3.24
C ILE A 211 -0.50 13.97 4.32
N GLY A 212 0.57 14.35 5.02
CA GLY A 212 0.58 15.50 5.94
C GLY A 212 -0.43 15.42 7.07
N ILE A 213 -0.79 14.22 7.54
CA ILE A 213 -1.79 14.03 8.61
C ILE A 213 -1.30 14.68 9.91
N GLU A 214 0.01 14.65 10.16
CA GLU A 214 0.70 15.26 11.29
C GLU A 214 0.48 16.77 11.40
N HIS A 215 0.24 17.44 10.28
CA HIS A 215 0.02 18.89 10.19
C HIS A 215 -1.44 19.24 9.85
N SER A 216 -2.28 18.23 9.63
CA SER A 216 -3.68 18.40 9.28
C SER A 216 -4.54 18.72 10.50
N SER A 217 -5.73 19.29 10.27
CA SER A 217 -6.75 19.46 11.31
C SER A 217 -7.35 18.13 11.83
N LEU A 218 -6.87 16.98 11.34
CA LEU A 218 -7.29 15.64 11.76
C LEU A 218 -6.85 15.28 13.17
N LEU A 219 -5.74 15.86 13.62
CA LEU A 219 -5.19 15.62 14.95
C LEU A 219 -5.39 16.79 15.91
N SER A 220 -6.05 17.87 15.46
CA SER A 220 -6.30 19.06 16.27
C SER A 220 -7.80 19.26 16.61
N GLY A 221 -8.08 20.07 17.63
CA GLY A 221 -9.43 20.27 18.16
C GLY A 221 -9.96 19.09 19.00
N THR A 222 -11.20 19.20 19.48
CA THR A 222 -11.82 18.21 20.38
C THR A 222 -12.00 16.84 19.74
N ARG A 223 -12.33 16.79 18.44
CA ARG A 223 -12.42 15.55 17.65
C ARG A 223 -11.03 14.97 17.35
N GLY A 224 -10.06 15.81 16.96
CA GLY A 224 -8.69 15.35 16.68
C GLY A 224 -7.96 14.83 17.90
N ALA A 225 -8.24 15.35 19.11
CA ALA A 225 -7.71 14.84 20.37
C ALA A 225 -8.07 13.37 20.63
N GLN A 226 -9.22 12.88 20.13
CA GLN A 226 -9.61 11.48 20.27
C GLN A 226 -8.78 10.56 19.39
N ILE A 227 -8.43 11.01 18.18
CA ILE A 227 -7.52 10.29 17.28
C ILE A 227 -6.10 10.37 17.82
N ALA A 228 -5.62 11.57 18.17
CA ALA A 228 -4.29 11.79 18.73
C ALA A 228 -4.04 10.99 20.03
N GLY A 229 -5.06 10.80 20.87
CA GLY A 229 -4.94 10.03 22.11
C GLY A 229 -4.86 8.51 21.92
N ARG A 230 -5.23 7.98 20.75
CA ARG A 230 -5.34 6.52 20.49
C ARG A 230 -4.45 6.02 19.36
N PHE A 231 -4.03 6.91 18.46
CA PHE A 231 -3.26 6.54 17.29
C PHE A 231 -1.78 6.85 17.47
N THR A 232 -0.94 5.87 17.16
CA THR A 232 0.51 6.08 17.04
C THR A 232 0.80 6.62 15.64
N LEU A 233 1.59 7.69 15.52
CA LEU A 233 2.02 8.21 14.23
C LEU A 233 3.39 7.64 13.82
N ILE A 234 3.48 7.09 12.62
CA ILE A 234 4.74 6.76 11.93
C ILE A 234 4.88 7.72 10.75
N PRO A 235 5.80 8.68 10.85
CA PRO A 235 6.08 9.54 9.72
C PRO A 235 6.97 8.80 8.71
N THR A 236 6.81 9.15 7.43
CA THR A 236 7.55 8.62 6.29
C THR A 236 8.16 9.78 5.53
N HIS A 237 9.42 9.65 5.13
CA HIS A 237 10.19 10.72 4.54
C HIS A 237 10.99 10.21 3.34
N PRO A 238 11.49 11.10 2.47
CA PRO A 238 12.55 10.74 1.54
C PRO A 238 13.74 10.15 2.30
N PHE A 239 14.43 9.18 1.68
CA PHE A 239 15.59 8.55 2.28
C PHE A 239 16.78 9.52 2.24
N PRO A 240 17.38 9.86 3.38
CA PRO A 240 18.61 10.64 3.38
C PRO A 240 19.72 9.82 2.72
N TYR A 241 20.64 10.50 2.05
CA TYR A 241 21.80 9.84 1.47
C TYR A 241 22.67 9.24 2.59
N GLY A 242 22.90 7.93 2.54
CA GLY A 242 23.59 7.22 3.61
C GLY A 242 23.52 5.70 3.43
N GLN A 243 23.76 4.96 4.52
CA GLN A 243 23.80 3.50 4.48
C GLN A 243 22.43 2.88 4.15
N GLU A 244 21.35 3.49 4.64
CA GLU A 244 20.00 3.01 4.32
C GLU A 244 19.67 3.17 2.84
N TRP A 245 20.01 4.31 2.25
CA TRP A 245 19.88 4.56 0.82
C TRP A 245 20.68 3.55 -0.01
N LYS A 246 21.97 3.35 0.31
CA LYS A 246 22.83 2.36 -0.36
C LYS A 246 22.27 0.95 -0.26
N GLY A 247 21.76 0.57 0.91
CA GLY A 247 21.11 -0.71 1.15
C GLY A 247 19.83 -0.89 0.34
N LEU A 248 19.04 0.18 0.19
CA LEU A 248 17.84 0.20 -0.67
C LEU A 248 18.21 -0.01 -2.14
N VAL A 249 19.16 0.78 -2.67
CA VAL A 249 19.65 0.65 -4.06
C VAL A 249 20.19 -0.75 -4.31
N SER A 250 21.06 -1.26 -3.42
CA SER A 250 21.58 -2.62 -3.52
C SER A 250 20.47 -3.68 -3.50
N THR A 251 19.44 -3.49 -2.67
CA THR A 251 18.33 -4.45 -2.60
C THR A 251 17.52 -4.45 -3.89
N MET A 252 17.24 -3.27 -4.47
CA MET A 252 16.53 -3.15 -5.75
C MET A 252 17.37 -3.72 -6.91
N GLU A 253 18.67 -3.47 -6.91
CA GLU A 253 19.59 -4.01 -7.93
C GLU A 253 19.56 -5.53 -8.01
N ARG A 254 19.56 -6.22 -6.86
CA ARG A 254 19.51 -7.70 -6.82
C ARG A 254 18.22 -8.29 -7.39
N THR A 255 17.21 -7.46 -7.63
CA THR A 255 15.96 -7.91 -8.25
C THR A 255 15.96 -7.81 -9.76
N LEU A 256 16.98 -7.21 -10.35
CA LEU A 256 17.10 -7.08 -11.79
C LEU A 256 17.40 -8.45 -12.41
N LEU A 257 16.53 -8.86 -13.34
CA LEU A 257 16.77 -9.99 -14.23
C LEU A 257 17.21 -9.45 -15.60
N LEU A 258 18.51 -9.19 -15.74
CA LEU A 258 19.14 -8.71 -16.99
C LEU A 258 20.41 -9.53 -17.22
N HIS A 259 20.52 -10.25 -18.33
CA HIS A 259 21.61 -11.22 -18.52
C HIS A 259 23.00 -10.57 -18.64
N ARG A 260 23.08 -9.39 -19.28
CA ARG A 260 24.34 -8.68 -19.52
C ARG A 260 24.67 -7.65 -18.45
N TYR A 261 23.88 -7.58 -17.39
CA TYR A 261 24.03 -6.60 -16.34
C TYR A 261 25.15 -6.99 -15.36
N ALA A 262 26.05 -6.06 -15.08
CA ALA A 262 27.13 -6.26 -14.10
C ALA A 262 26.65 -5.88 -12.69
N PRO A 263 26.60 -6.82 -11.72
CA PRO A 263 26.24 -6.51 -10.34
C PRO A 263 27.18 -5.49 -9.69
N GLY A 264 26.61 -4.66 -8.82
CA GLY A 264 27.25 -3.51 -8.19
C GLY A 264 27.24 -2.23 -9.04
N THR A 265 26.58 -2.22 -10.21
CA THR A 265 26.53 -1.03 -11.07
C THR A 265 25.63 0.04 -10.49
N LEU A 266 24.41 -0.30 -10.03
CA LEU A 266 23.54 0.69 -9.39
C LEU A 266 24.10 1.17 -8.04
N VAL A 267 24.74 0.30 -7.27
CA VAL A 267 25.44 0.70 -6.03
C VAL A 267 26.53 1.75 -6.27
N LYS A 268 27.24 1.71 -7.42
CA LYS A 268 28.22 2.74 -7.79
C LYS A 268 27.58 4.05 -8.24
N LEU A 269 26.34 3.99 -8.73
CA LEU A 269 25.53 5.12 -9.18
C LEU A 269 24.56 5.62 -8.10
N ASP A 270 24.69 5.15 -6.86
CA ASP A 270 23.76 5.45 -5.77
C ASP A 270 23.60 6.95 -5.51
N ARG A 271 24.68 7.73 -5.65
CA ARG A 271 24.65 9.19 -5.50
C ARG A 271 23.91 9.89 -6.63
N LEU A 272 24.03 9.40 -7.86
CA LEU A 272 23.28 9.91 -9.01
C LEU A 272 21.78 9.65 -8.82
N LEU A 273 21.44 8.41 -8.47
CA LEU A 273 20.06 8.01 -8.17
C LEU A 273 19.48 8.88 -7.05
N HIS A 274 20.24 9.12 -5.97
CA HIS A 274 19.78 9.96 -4.86
C HIS A 274 19.48 11.38 -5.33
N LYS A 275 20.40 12.00 -6.09
CA LYS A 275 20.24 13.35 -6.62
C LYS A 275 19.03 13.48 -7.54
N ARG A 276 18.77 12.49 -8.39
CA ARG A 276 17.65 12.53 -9.36
C ARG A 276 16.28 12.25 -8.73
N THR A 277 16.26 11.50 -7.64
CA THR A 277 15.01 11.06 -7.00
C THR A 277 14.70 11.83 -5.72
N ASP A 278 15.62 12.69 -5.27
CA ASP A 278 15.59 13.34 -3.96
C ASP A 278 15.39 12.34 -2.80
N GLY A 279 15.89 11.12 -2.95
CA GLY A 279 15.70 10.04 -1.98
C GLY A 279 14.28 9.43 -1.96
N MET A 280 13.40 9.79 -2.90
CA MET A 280 12.03 9.28 -2.97
C MET A 280 12.03 7.85 -3.54
N ILE A 281 11.57 6.88 -2.74
CA ILE A 281 11.51 5.47 -3.16
C ILE A 281 10.59 5.24 -4.36
N GLY A 282 9.50 6.00 -4.48
CA GLY A 282 8.61 5.97 -5.64
C GLY A 282 9.33 6.34 -6.93
N ALA A 283 10.03 7.48 -6.92
CA ALA A 283 10.84 7.94 -8.05
C ALA A 283 12.01 6.98 -8.35
N LEU A 284 12.70 6.47 -7.31
CA LEU A 284 13.75 5.46 -7.46
C LEU A 284 13.24 4.19 -8.13
N SER A 285 12.09 3.69 -7.69
CA SER A 285 11.48 2.51 -8.29
C SER A 285 11.05 2.75 -9.73
N HIS A 286 10.51 3.93 -10.04
CA HIS A 286 10.18 4.30 -11.41
C HIS A 286 11.43 4.32 -12.29
N GLN A 287 12.49 4.98 -11.83
CA GLN A 287 13.74 5.12 -12.58
C GLN A 287 14.40 3.77 -12.90
N ILE A 288 14.61 2.94 -11.87
CA ILE A 288 15.29 1.64 -12.03
C ILE A 288 14.48 0.72 -12.94
N ARG A 289 13.16 0.68 -12.77
CA ARG A 289 12.28 -0.18 -13.57
C ARG A 289 12.15 0.30 -15.01
N GLY A 290 12.02 1.61 -15.22
CA GLY A 290 12.03 2.21 -16.55
C GLY A 290 13.31 1.85 -17.30
N ALA A 291 14.47 2.07 -16.68
CA ALA A 291 15.76 1.75 -17.30
C ALA A 291 15.93 0.25 -17.57
N ALA A 292 15.43 -0.61 -16.68
CA ALA A 292 15.44 -2.06 -16.90
C ALA A 292 14.53 -2.47 -18.07
N ILE A 293 13.34 -1.88 -18.18
CA ILE A 293 12.41 -2.11 -19.30
C ILE A 293 13.07 -1.67 -20.61
N ASP A 294 13.64 -0.46 -20.66
CA ASP A 294 14.33 0.05 -21.85
C ASP A 294 15.53 -0.84 -22.22
N ALA A 295 16.28 -1.33 -21.24
CA ALA A 295 17.39 -2.26 -21.48
C ALA A 295 16.93 -3.59 -22.12
N VAL A 296 15.76 -4.10 -21.72
CA VAL A 296 15.15 -5.29 -22.34
C VAL A 296 14.64 -4.98 -23.74
N LEU A 297 13.91 -3.87 -23.92
CA LEU A 297 13.33 -3.48 -25.23
C LEU A 297 14.40 -3.20 -26.28
N THR A 298 15.54 -2.64 -25.87
CA THR A 298 16.68 -2.35 -26.75
C THR A 298 17.62 -3.55 -26.93
N GLY A 299 17.44 -4.63 -26.15
CA GLY A 299 18.33 -5.79 -26.14
C GLY A 299 19.74 -5.51 -25.59
N THR A 300 19.97 -4.34 -25.00
CA THR A 300 21.25 -3.99 -24.39
C THR A 300 21.48 -4.76 -23.10
N GLU A 301 20.41 -5.00 -22.34
CA GLU A 301 20.40 -5.67 -21.04
C GLU A 301 21.43 -5.11 -20.04
N GLN A 302 21.73 -3.81 -20.17
CA GLN A 302 22.61 -3.08 -19.28
C GLN A 302 21.94 -1.79 -18.85
N ILE A 303 22.20 -1.38 -17.60
CA ILE A 303 21.79 -0.09 -17.08
C ILE A 303 23.04 0.76 -16.90
N THR A 304 23.09 1.88 -17.60
CA THR A 304 24.13 2.91 -17.55
C THR A 304 23.59 4.19 -16.93
N GLN A 305 24.48 5.14 -16.61
CA GLN A 305 24.07 6.48 -16.20
C GLN A 305 23.14 7.13 -17.25
N ASP A 306 23.51 7.11 -18.53
CA ASP A 306 22.71 7.71 -19.60
C ASP A 306 21.31 7.07 -19.70
N SER A 307 21.22 5.74 -19.54
CA SER A 307 19.92 5.05 -19.54
C SER A 307 19.04 5.46 -18.35
N LEU A 308 19.62 5.67 -17.17
CA LEU A 308 18.88 6.16 -16.00
C LEU A 308 18.43 7.61 -16.18
N GLU A 309 19.23 8.41 -16.87
CA GLU A 309 18.94 9.82 -17.12
C GLU A 309 17.86 10.00 -18.20
N ALA A 310 17.77 9.06 -19.15
CA ALA A 310 16.76 9.01 -20.20
C ALA A 310 15.35 8.68 -19.68
N VAL A 311 15.23 8.04 -18.51
CA VAL A 311 13.92 7.77 -17.91
C VAL A 311 13.33 9.07 -17.35
N PRO A 312 12.20 9.56 -17.90
CA PRO A 312 11.51 10.72 -17.35
C PRO A 312 10.93 10.38 -15.97
N LEU A 313 11.05 11.30 -15.02
CA LEU A 313 10.54 11.10 -13.65
C LEU A 313 9.27 11.91 -13.43
N ASP A 314 8.68 11.78 -12.25
CA ASP A 314 7.53 12.59 -11.92
C ASP A 314 7.90 14.07 -11.80
N VAL A 315 6.92 14.95 -11.97
CA VAL A 315 7.10 16.41 -11.95
C VAL A 315 7.80 16.87 -10.66
N ALA A 316 7.57 16.17 -9.55
CA ALA A 316 8.21 16.44 -8.27
C ALA A 316 9.72 16.13 -8.28
N ALA A 317 10.15 15.02 -8.89
CA ALA A 317 11.57 14.69 -9.05
C ALA A 317 12.25 15.52 -10.14
N GLU A 318 11.52 15.97 -11.17
CA GLU A 318 12.06 16.84 -12.23
C GLU A 318 12.15 18.32 -11.83
N SER A 319 11.46 18.71 -10.75
CA SER A 319 11.49 20.06 -10.17
C SER A 319 12.07 20.08 -8.74
N PRO A 320 13.34 19.68 -8.53
CA PRO A 320 13.94 19.72 -7.20
C PRO A 320 14.15 21.17 -6.74
N GLY A 321 13.25 21.67 -5.90
CA GLY A 321 13.40 22.94 -5.19
C GLY A 321 12.52 24.10 -5.66
N CYS A 322 11.19 23.92 -5.69
CA CYS A 322 10.27 25.05 -5.58
C CYS A 322 9.66 25.12 -4.18
#